data_AF-A0A6P7TD86-F1
#
_entry.id   AF-A0A6P7TD86-F1
#
_cell.length_a   1.000
_cell.length_b   1.000
_cell.length_c   1.000
_cell.angle_alpha   90.00
_cell.angle_beta   90.00
_cell.angle_gamma   90.00
#
_symmetry.space_group_name_H-M   'P 1'
#
loop_
_entity.id
_entity.type
_entity.pdbx_description
1 polymer ?
#
loop_
_entity_poly.entity_id
_entity_poly.type
_entity_poly.pdbx_seq_one_letter_code
_entity_poly.pdbx_strand_id
1 'polypeptide(L)'
;MYGSEEVHLAQKIEYEYSTDDLNFLPPGQNSYFKLPSVRTRKTILKIAIAAAFVLLCIVLAYLLLHRKHLDTTFTVINSNDTFSGLALHTPSNSNHLIKFNTFIKASYQPYSENIETILQEYWHEYVNNSHLEDCSVSGLHSKKENCIYWQQDLGSCIHLQNYGYAEGRPCILLSLELPENTLPFPYKKSNPVVKKYLTGIWSKDHVPVTCTGETEADTRYLITQDPIFNNSITYSPLKGYSLDFFPQLRSPHYRAPLLMVQFNTLQPGLTVHVRCRVWAIYKNATKAIKSVVKFRLHMN
;
A
#
# COMPACT_ATOMS: atom_id res chain seq x y z
N MET A 1 -52.13 -36.99 -45.18
CA MET A 1 -51.30 -37.13 -46.40
C MET A 1 -49.84 -37.24 -45.95
N TYR A 2 -49.29 -38.44 -46.16
CA TYR A 2 -47.90 -38.91 -46.27
C TYR A 2 -46.71 -38.22 -45.58
N GLY A 3 -45.97 -39.05 -44.82
CA GLY A 3 -44.54 -39.35 -45.01
C GLY A 3 -43.59 -38.77 -43.95
N SER A 4 -43.21 -39.53 -42.91
CA SER A 4 -42.02 -40.44 -42.82
C SER A 4 -40.72 -39.65 -42.50
N GLU A 5 -39.85 -40.01 -41.56
CA GLU A 5 -39.52 -41.31 -40.97
C GLU A 5 -38.66 -41.17 -39.70
N GLU A 6 -38.77 -42.21 -38.87
CA GLU A 6 -37.84 -42.80 -37.90
C GLU A 6 -37.55 -42.18 -36.52
N VAL A 7 -37.49 -43.11 -35.56
CA VAL A 7 -38.06 -43.07 -34.21
C VAL A 7 -37.22 -43.99 -33.31
N HIS A 8 -36.97 -43.51 -32.08
CA HIS A 8 -36.70 -44.20 -30.80
C HIS A 8 -35.55 -45.23 -30.70
N LEU A 9 -34.56 -45.07 -29.82
CA LEU A 9 -34.55 -45.09 -28.34
C LEU A 9 -34.78 -46.49 -27.69
N ALA A 10 -33.70 -46.95 -27.06
CA ALA A 10 -33.59 -47.73 -25.82
C ALA A 10 -33.86 -49.26 -25.75
N GLN A 11 -32.87 -49.89 -25.09
CA GLN A 11 -32.95 -50.94 -24.05
C GLN A 11 -32.87 -52.45 -24.42
N LYS A 12 -31.76 -53.04 -23.93
CA LYS A 12 -31.64 -54.15 -22.95
C LYS A 12 -32.01 -55.59 -23.37
N ILE A 13 -31.13 -56.50 -22.90
CA ILE A 13 -31.31 -57.89 -22.43
C ILE A 13 -30.64 -58.99 -23.30
N GLU A 14 -29.89 -59.82 -22.55
CA GLU A 14 -29.34 -61.19 -22.68
C GLU A 14 -29.58 -62.00 -23.96
N TYR A 15 -28.60 -62.84 -24.30
CA TYR A 15 -28.86 -64.29 -24.47
C TYR A 15 -27.61 -65.15 -24.19
N GLU A 16 -27.92 -66.28 -23.59
CA GLU A 16 -27.13 -67.41 -23.12
C GLU A 16 -27.11 -68.51 -24.22
N TYR A 17 -26.02 -69.28 -24.38
CA TYR A 17 -26.15 -70.67 -24.86
C TYR A 17 -24.96 -71.56 -24.48
N SER A 18 -25.32 -72.79 -24.12
CA SER A 18 -24.57 -73.93 -23.60
C SER A 18 -24.30 -74.98 -24.71
N THR A 19 -23.82 -76.17 -24.33
CA THR A 19 -23.73 -77.46 -25.08
C THR A 19 -22.51 -77.62 -26.01
N ASP A 20 -21.72 -78.69 -26.01
CA ASP A 20 -21.72 -79.99 -25.31
C ASP A 20 -20.35 -80.68 -25.55
N ASP A 21 -19.98 -81.60 -24.65
CA ASP A 21 -19.19 -82.85 -24.86
C ASP A 21 -17.78 -82.81 -25.51
N LEU A 22 -16.77 -83.62 -25.19
CA LEU A 22 -16.54 -84.73 -24.27
C LEU A 22 -14.99 -84.88 -24.15
N ASN A 23 -14.53 -85.30 -22.97
CA ASN A 23 -13.21 -85.80 -22.59
C ASN A 23 -12.23 -86.30 -23.69
N PHE A 24 -10.93 -85.93 -23.59
CA PHE A 24 -9.76 -86.84 -23.66
C PHE A 24 -8.44 -86.07 -23.36
N LEU A 25 -7.65 -86.52 -22.37
CA LEU A 25 -6.23 -86.14 -22.14
C LEU A 25 -5.32 -86.85 -23.18
N PRO A 26 -4.04 -86.46 -23.47
CA PRO A 26 -3.02 -85.89 -22.56
C PRO A 26 -2.06 -84.85 -23.25
N PRO A 27 -0.79 -84.63 -22.84
CA PRO A 27 -0.33 -83.39 -22.20
C PRO A 27 0.65 -82.55 -23.04
N GLY A 28 0.76 -81.24 -22.77
CA GLY A 28 1.91 -80.48 -23.29
C GLY A 28 1.86 -78.95 -23.20
N GLN A 29 2.68 -78.42 -22.29
CA GLN A 29 3.29 -77.08 -22.30
C GLN A 29 2.48 -75.89 -21.75
N ASN A 30 2.45 -75.80 -20.41
CA ASN A 30 2.29 -74.53 -19.70
C ASN A 30 3.53 -73.63 -19.92
N SER A 31 3.35 -72.49 -20.59
CA SER A 31 4.25 -71.34 -20.48
C SER A 31 3.69 -70.38 -19.42
N TYR A 32 4.22 -70.49 -18.20
CA TYR A 32 3.82 -69.70 -17.04
C TYR A 32 4.17 -68.21 -17.18
N PHE A 33 3.17 -67.35 -16.97
CA PHE A 33 3.34 -65.94 -16.60
C PHE A 33 4.06 -65.88 -15.25
N LYS A 34 5.34 -65.49 -15.23
CA LYS A 34 6.13 -65.42 -14.00
C LYS A 34 5.63 -64.27 -13.11
N LEU A 35 4.99 -64.60 -12.00
CA LEU A 35 4.78 -63.68 -10.88
C LEU A 35 6.13 -63.08 -10.43
N PRO A 36 6.23 -61.74 -10.24
CA PRO A 36 7.50 -61.11 -9.90
C PRO A 36 8.00 -61.57 -8.53
N SER A 37 9.26 -62.00 -8.48
CA SER A 37 9.92 -62.54 -7.29
C SER A 37 9.87 -61.57 -6.11
N VAL A 38 9.95 -62.11 -4.88
CA VAL A 38 10.05 -61.34 -3.61
C VAL A 38 11.15 -60.28 -3.65
N ARG A 39 12.22 -60.50 -4.43
CA ARG A 39 13.33 -59.56 -4.63
C ARG A 39 12.92 -58.34 -5.46
N THR A 40 12.05 -58.52 -6.45
CA THR A 40 11.53 -57.45 -7.32
C THR A 40 10.55 -56.56 -6.54
N ARG A 41 9.68 -57.14 -5.70
CA ARG A 41 8.78 -56.39 -4.80
C ARG A 41 9.54 -55.53 -3.79
N LYS A 42 10.61 -56.06 -3.19
CA LYS A 42 11.48 -55.31 -2.27
C LYS A 42 12.19 -54.14 -2.98
N THR A 43 12.50 -54.28 -4.25
CA THR A 43 13.16 -53.23 -5.04
C THR A 43 12.19 -52.11 -5.40
N ILE A 44 10.96 -52.45 -5.80
CA ILE A 44 9.88 -51.50 -6.07
C ILE A 44 9.52 -50.69 -4.81
N LEU A 45 9.45 -51.34 -3.65
CA LEU A 45 9.17 -50.67 -2.38
C LEU A 45 10.26 -49.65 -2.01
N LYS A 46 11.53 -49.99 -2.22
CA LYS A 46 12.65 -49.07 -1.98
C LYS A 46 12.60 -47.85 -2.90
N ILE A 47 12.24 -48.02 -4.16
CA ILE A 47 12.08 -46.92 -5.13
C ILE A 47 10.92 -46.01 -4.72
N ALA A 48 9.79 -46.59 -4.30
CA ALA A 48 8.63 -45.82 -3.85
C ALA A 48 8.94 -44.97 -2.61
N ILE A 49 9.69 -45.51 -1.63
CA ILE A 49 10.11 -44.78 -0.44
C ILE A 49 11.06 -43.64 -0.81
N ALA A 50 12.03 -43.89 -1.71
CA ALA A 50 12.93 -42.85 -2.19
C ALA A 50 12.18 -41.72 -2.91
N ALA A 51 11.21 -42.05 -3.78
CA ALA A 51 10.39 -41.07 -4.48
C ALA A 51 9.53 -40.22 -3.52
N ALA A 52 8.93 -40.85 -2.50
CA ALA A 52 8.17 -40.14 -1.48
C ALA A 52 9.04 -39.17 -0.66
N PHE A 53 10.28 -39.57 -0.34
CA PHE A 53 11.23 -38.70 0.35
C PHE A 53 11.65 -37.50 -0.51
N VAL A 54 11.87 -37.71 -1.81
CA VAL A 54 12.18 -36.62 -2.76
C VAL A 54 11.02 -35.65 -2.86
N LEU A 55 9.77 -36.13 -2.99
CA LEU A 55 8.58 -35.28 -3.03
C LEU A 55 8.42 -34.48 -1.73
N LEU A 56 8.63 -35.11 -0.56
CA LEU A 56 8.62 -34.40 0.73
C LEU A 56 9.67 -33.29 0.75
N CYS A 57 10.89 -33.56 0.28
CA CYS A 57 11.96 -32.55 0.21
C CYS A 57 11.58 -31.40 -0.74
N ILE A 58 10.95 -31.68 -1.88
CA ILE A 58 10.48 -30.66 -2.81
C ILE A 58 9.37 -29.80 -2.19
N VAL A 59 8.40 -30.40 -1.49
CA VAL A 59 7.34 -29.67 -0.79
C VAL A 59 7.91 -28.81 0.33
N LEU A 60 8.84 -29.35 1.13
CA LEU A 60 9.53 -28.58 2.16
C LEU A 60 10.35 -27.43 1.55
N ALA A 61 11.06 -27.68 0.45
CA ALA A 61 11.78 -26.63 -0.28
C ALA A 61 10.82 -25.57 -0.82
N TYR A 62 9.66 -25.95 -1.37
CA TYR A 62 8.64 -25.02 -1.83
C TYR A 62 8.05 -24.20 -0.67
N LEU A 63 7.73 -24.82 0.46
CA LEU A 63 7.24 -24.11 1.66
C LEU A 63 8.30 -23.16 2.24
N LEU A 64 9.57 -23.56 2.23
CA LEU A 64 10.69 -22.71 2.65
C LEU A 64 10.94 -21.57 1.65
N LEU A 65 10.81 -21.83 0.35
CA LEU A 65 10.90 -20.81 -0.70
C LEU A 65 9.70 -19.86 -0.68
N HIS A 66 8.50 -20.35 -0.37
CA HIS A 66 7.30 -19.54 -0.23
C HIS A 66 7.36 -18.67 1.04
N ARG A 67 7.84 -19.22 2.17
CA ARG A 67 8.20 -18.42 3.35
C ARG A 67 9.26 -17.39 3.01
N LYS A 68 10.34 -17.79 2.33
CA LYS A 68 11.35 -16.84 1.85
C LYS A 68 10.77 -15.81 0.89
N HIS A 69 9.78 -16.12 0.06
CA HIS A 69 9.12 -15.18 -0.86
C HIS A 69 8.23 -14.19 -0.10
N LEU A 70 7.49 -14.64 0.91
CA LEU A 70 6.78 -13.77 1.85
C LEU A 70 7.76 -12.89 2.65
N ASP A 71 8.91 -13.44 3.05
CA ASP A 71 9.97 -12.70 3.72
C ASP A 71 10.74 -11.78 2.75
N THR A 72 10.95 -12.13 1.49
CA THR A 72 11.69 -11.33 0.49
C THR A 72 10.82 -10.24 -0.14
N THR A 73 9.53 -10.47 -0.31
CA THR A 73 8.58 -9.38 -0.58
C THR A 73 8.50 -8.39 0.59
N PHE A 74 8.73 -8.86 1.83
CA PHE A 74 8.85 -8.01 3.02
C PHE A 74 10.27 -7.49 3.32
N THR A 75 11.32 -7.98 2.64
CA THR A 75 12.72 -7.59 2.88
C THR A 75 13.42 -6.96 1.68
N VAL A 76 12.66 -6.41 0.72
CA VAL A 76 13.14 -5.30 -0.13
C VAL A 76 12.69 -3.96 0.46
N ILE A 77 13.09 -3.74 1.72
CA ILE A 77 13.61 -2.44 2.14
C ILE A 77 14.93 -2.74 2.84
N ASN A 78 15.97 -2.98 2.05
CA ASN A 78 17.33 -2.70 2.50
C ASN A 78 17.42 -1.17 2.71
N SER A 79 17.02 -0.69 3.89
CA SER A 79 17.41 0.63 4.36
C SER A 79 18.30 0.45 5.57
N ASN A 80 19.61 0.52 5.32
CA ASN A 80 20.45 1.23 6.27
C ASN A 80 19.83 2.64 6.37
N ASP A 81 19.16 2.89 7.50
CA ASP A 81 18.32 4.05 7.85
C ASP A 81 16.86 3.97 7.35
N THR A 82 16.02 3.17 8.02
CA THR A 82 14.55 3.28 7.90
C THR A 82 14.15 4.73 8.20
N PHE A 83 13.76 5.46 7.16
CA PHE A 83 13.32 6.85 7.29
C PHE A 83 12.23 6.93 8.36
N SER A 84 12.40 7.83 9.31
CA SER A 84 11.46 8.07 10.41
C SER A 84 11.25 9.56 10.50
N GLY A 85 10.05 10.04 10.18
CA GLY A 85 9.69 11.44 10.22
C GLY A 85 8.70 11.87 9.15
N LEU A 86 8.76 13.16 8.83
CA LEU A 86 7.90 13.81 7.86
C LEU A 86 8.42 13.55 6.44
N ALA A 87 7.73 12.70 5.68
CA ALA A 87 8.08 12.36 4.31
C ALA A 87 7.43 13.32 3.31
N LEU A 88 8.15 13.63 2.24
CA LEU A 88 7.63 14.34 1.07
C LEU A 88 7.42 13.34 -0.06
N HIS A 89 6.22 13.35 -0.64
CA HIS A 89 5.87 12.49 -1.75
C HIS A 89 6.02 13.24 -3.07
N THR A 90 7.11 12.93 -3.78
CA THR A 90 7.43 13.49 -5.10
C THR A 90 8.03 12.41 -5.99
N PRO A 91 7.96 12.56 -7.32
CA PRO A 91 8.65 11.66 -8.25
C PRO A 91 10.14 11.53 -7.90
N SER A 92 10.67 10.30 -8.01
CA SER A 92 12.02 9.93 -7.53
C SER A 92 13.17 10.76 -8.13
N ASN A 93 12.97 11.33 -9.32
CA ASN A 93 13.98 12.13 -10.03
C ASN A 93 13.91 13.64 -9.75
N SER A 94 13.04 14.08 -8.83
CA SER A 94 12.78 15.50 -8.61
C SER A 94 13.86 16.24 -7.81
N ASN A 95 14.74 15.55 -7.07
CA ASN A 95 15.73 16.16 -6.17
C ASN A 95 15.12 17.25 -5.25
N HIS A 96 13.91 16.97 -4.75
CA HIS A 96 13.09 17.88 -3.94
C HIS A 96 12.84 19.24 -4.62
N LEU A 97 12.85 19.30 -5.95
CA LEU A 97 12.42 20.45 -6.74
C LEU A 97 11.14 20.07 -7.46
N ILE A 98 10.07 20.79 -7.16
CA ILE A 98 8.79 20.70 -7.82
C ILE A 98 8.71 21.87 -8.78
N LYS A 99 9.02 21.60 -10.04
CA LYS A 99 9.03 22.58 -11.13
C LYS A 99 7.94 22.23 -12.14
N PHE A 100 7.05 23.18 -12.41
CA PHE A 100 5.93 22.99 -13.33
C PHE A 100 5.52 24.29 -14.04
N ASN A 101 4.67 24.20 -15.05
CA ASN A 101 4.05 25.30 -15.77
C ASN A 101 2.54 25.02 -15.91
N THR A 102 1.70 25.98 -15.55
CA THR A 102 0.24 25.81 -15.53
C THR A 102 -0.37 25.55 -16.91
N PHE A 103 0.26 26.07 -17.97
CA PHE A 103 -0.19 25.94 -19.35
C PHE A 103 0.26 24.65 -20.03
N ILE A 104 1.26 23.95 -19.48
CA ILE A 104 1.83 22.73 -20.04
C ILE A 104 1.51 21.55 -19.12
N LYS A 105 0.43 20.81 -19.42
CA LYS A 105 -0.01 19.65 -18.61
C LYS A 105 1.11 18.64 -18.34
N ALA A 106 1.89 18.31 -19.37
CA ALA A 106 3.02 17.38 -19.25
C ALA A 106 4.07 17.81 -18.20
N SER A 107 4.13 19.10 -17.84
CA SER A 107 5.07 19.59 -16.84
C SER A 107 4.66 19.30 -15.40
N TYR A 108 3.36 19.24 -15.09
CA TYR A 108 2.87 18.90 -13.74
C TYR A 108 2.29 17.50 -13.61
N GLN A 109 1.97 16.85 -14.74
CA GLN A 109 1.41 15.50 -14.79
C GLN A 109 2.17 14.48 -13.91
N PRO A 110 3.53 14.45 -13.90
CA PRO A 110 4.26 13.51 -13.05
C PRO A 110 3.98 13.70 -11.55
N TYR A 111 3.77 14.93 -11.08
CA TYR A 111 3.46 15.17 -9.67
C TYR A 111 2.01 14.80 -9.35
N SER A 112 1.06 15.14 -10.23
CA SER A 112 -0.35 14.77 -10.02
C SER A 112 -0.57 13.25 -10.07
N GLU A 113 0.12 12.55 -10.98
CA GLU A 113 0.06 11.09 -11.06
C GLU A 113 0.73 10.43 -9.87
N ASN A 114 1.87 10.95 -9.40
CA ASN A 114 2.51 10.45 -8.19
C ASN A 114 1.58 10.55 -6.96
N ILE A 115 0.86 11.66 -6.81
CA ILE A 115 -0.14 11.83 -5.75
C ILE A 115 -1.27 10.80 -5.91
N GLU A 116 -1.82 10.67 -7.11
CA GLU A 116 -2.90 9.73 -7.41
C GLU A 116 -2.50 8.28 -7.10
N THR A 117 -1.31 7.85 -7.55
CA THR A 117 -0.79 6.50 -7.29
C THR A 117 -0.69 6.22 -5.80
N ILE A 118 -0.19 7.17 -5.01
CA ILE A 118 -0.11 6.99 -3.55
C ILE A 118 -1.50 6.90 -2.94
N LEU A 119 -2.44 7.80 -3.32
CA LEU A 119 -3.80 7.77 -2.77
C LEU A 119 -4.56 6.48 -3.12
N GLN A 120 -4.29 5.89 -4.28
CA GLN A 120 -4.85 4.59 -4.66
C GLN A 120 -4.44 3.48 -3.70
N GLU A 121 -3.25 3.51 -3.10
CA GLU A 121 -2.82 2.53 -2.09
C GLU A 121 -3.65 2.59 -0.80
N TYR A 122 -4.29 3.73 -0.52
CA TYR A 122 -5.15 3.95 0.65
C TYR A 122 -6.60 3.57 0.34
N TRP A 123 -7.03 3.71 -0.91
CA TRP A 123 -8.41 3.43 -1.31
C TRP A 123 -8.62 2.04 -1.91
N HIS A 124 -7.58 1.39 -2.45
CA HIS A 124 -7.66 0.02 -2.96
C HIS A 124 -8.02 -0.98 -1.86
N GLU A 125 -7.59 -0.72 -0.62
CA GLU A 125 -7.98 -1.55 0.52
C GLU A 125 -9.47 -1.40 0.87
N TYR A 126 -10.09 -0.24 0.55
CA TYR A 126 -11.52 0.02 0.77
C TYR A 126 -12.43 -0.88 -0.04
N VAL A 127 -12.04 -1.15 -1.28
CA VAL A 127 -12.85 -1.94 -2.21
C VAL A 127 -12.79 -3.43 -1.86
N ASN A 128 -11.70 -3.90 -1.24
CA ASN A 128 -11.38 -5.32 -1.18
C ASN A 128 -11.36 -5.92 0.24
N ASN A 129 -11.48 -5.12 1.32
CA ASN A 129 -11.09 -5.62 2.64
C ASN A 129 -12.07 -5.32 3.79
N SER A 130 -12.41 -6.35 4.57
CA SER A 130 -13.19 -6.26 5.81
C SER A 130 -12.39 -5.78 7.02
N HIS A 131 -11.10 -5.50 6.84
CA HIS A 131 -10.16 -5.15 7.91
C HIS A 131 -9.92 -3.64 8.08
N LEU A 132 -10.59 -2.81 7.28
CA LEU A 132 -10.58 -1.37 7.47
C LEU A 132 -11.44 -0.96 8.66
N GLU A 133 -10.92 -0.04 9.45
CA GLU A 133 -11.62 0.48 10.62
C GLU A 133 -11.66 2.01 10.59
N ASP A 134 -12.80 2.55 11.03
CA ASP A 134 -12.90 3.97 11.35
C ASP A 134 -12.16 4.22 12.66
N CYS A 135 -10.96 4.78 12.51
CA CYS A 135 -10.08 5.02 13.63
C CYS A 135 -10.58 6.09 14.61
N SER A 136 -11.55 6.91 14.23
CA SER A 136 -12.11 7.90 15.15
C SER A 136 -12.97 7.25 16.25
N VAL A 137 -13.56 6.08 15.99
CA VAL A 137 -14.55 5.44 16.88
C VAL A 137 -13.89 4.67 18.02
N SER A 138 -12.75 4.02 17.77
CA SER A 138 -12.08 3.17 18.77
C SER A 138 -11.25 3.94 19.81
N GLY A 139 -11.18 5.27 19.68
CA GLY A 139 -10.46 6.16 20.59
C GLY A 139 -8.98 6.36 20.27
N LEU A 140 -8.43 7.40 20.89
CA LEU A 140 -7.08 7.91 20.68
C LEU A 140 -6.02 6.85 21.06
N HIS A 141 -5.02 6.67 20.22
CA HIS A 141 -3.87 5.79 20.47
C HIS A 141 -4.15 4.28 20.62
N SER A 142 -5.34 3.81 20.26
CA SER A 142 -5.58 2.38 20.15
C SER A 142 -4.69 1.77 19.05
N LYS A 143 -4.19 0.56 19.27
CA LYS A 143 -3.42 -0.18 18.26
C LYS A 143 -4.35 -0.57 17.12
N LYS A 144 -4.20 0.11 15.99
CA LYS A 144 -5.02 -0.04 14.79
C LYS A 144 -4.16 -0.41 13.61
N GLU A 145 -4.63 -1.37 12.84
CA GLU A 145 -3.85 -1.90 11.72
C GLU A 145 -4.18 -1.18 10.43
N ASN A 146 -5.41 -0.69 10.25
CA ASN A 146 -5.84 -0.16 8.95
C ASN A 146 -6.89 0.96 9.07
N CYS A 147 -6.42 2.19 9.19
CA CYS A 147 -7.28 3.36 9.29
C CYS A 147 -7.79 3.85 7.94
N ILE A 148 -9.10 4.06 7.85
CA ILE A 148 -9.70 4.68 6.68
C ILE A 148 -9.19 6.12 6.54
N TYR A 149 -8.68 6.45 5.35
CA TYR A 149 -8.38 7.81 4.94
C TYR A 149 -9.42 8.28 3.92
N TRP A 150 -10.27 9.22 4.32
CA TRP A 150 -11.44 9.61 3.54
C TRP A 150 -11.05 10.56 2.40
N GLN A 151 -11.70 10.45 1.25
CA GLN A 151 -11.44 11.38 0.13
C GLN A 151 -11.74 12.83 0.51
N GLN A 152 -12.70 13.04 1.40
CA GLN A 152 -13.08 14.35 1.93
C GLN A 152 -11.94 15.01 2.72
N ASP A 153 -11.01 14.23 3.27
CA ASP A 153 -9.86 14.73 4.02
C ASP A 153 -8.82 15.41 3.10
N LEU A 154 -8.95 15.27 1.78
CA LEU A 154 -8.13 15.98 0.79
C LEU A 154 -8.46 17.47 0.67
N GLY A 155 -9.64 17.90 1.13
CA GLY A 155 -10.13 19.26 0.90
C GLY A 155 -10.22 19.60 -0.59
N SER A 156 -9.62 20.71 -1.01
CA SER A 156 -9.55 21.14 -2.42
C SER A 156 -8.52 20.39 -3.27
N CYS A 157 -7.70 19.51 -2.68
CA CYS A 157 -6.66 18.77 -3.40
C CYS A 157 -7.21 17.51 -4.07
N ILE A 158 -8.09 17.68 -5.05
CA ILE A 158 -8.77 16.58 -5.75
C ILE A 158 -8.22 16.34 -7.16
N HIS A 159 -8.36 15.10 -7.63
CA HIS A 159 -7.93 14.68 -8.98
C HIS A 159 -8.50 15.55 -10.11
N LEU A 160 -9.79 15.94 -10.02
CA LEU A 160 -10.47 16.77 -11.02
C LEU A 160 -9.79 18.13 -11.24
N GLN A 161 -9.09 18.66 -10.24
CA GLN A 161 -8.35 19.92 -10.32
C GLN A 161 -6.84 19.71 -10.54
N ASN A 162 -6.44 18.48 -10.93
CA ASN A 162 -5.04 18.05 -11.01
C ASN A 162 -4.25 18.42 -9.75
N TYR A 163 -4.87 18.25 -8.58
CA TYR A 163 -4.25 18.62 -7.29
C TYR A 163 -3.78 20.09 -7.26
N GLY A 164 -4.52 20.98 -7.92
CA GLY A 164 -4.29 22.42 -7.98
C GLY A 164 -3.15 22.89 -8.90
N TYR A 165 -2.43 21.97 -9.56
CA TYR A 165 -1.29 22.34 -10.42
C TYR A 165 -1.70 23.14 -11.65
N ALA A 166 -2.83 22.81 -12.29
CA ALA A 166 -3.32 23.53 -13.46
C ALA A 166 -3.69 24.99 -13.16
N GLU A 167 -4.05 25.28 -11.91
CA GLU A 167 -4.48 26.59 -11.44
C GLU A 167 -3.33 27.41 -10.83
N GLY A 168 -2.11 26.86 -10.81
CA GLY A 168 -0.96 27.49 -10.14
C GLY A 168 -1.02 27.42 -8.61
N ARG A 169 -1.87 26.54 -8.07
CA ARG A 169 -2.09 26.34 -6.63
C ARG A 169 -1.75 24.92 -6.20
N PRO A 170 -0.50 24.45 -6.38
CA PRO A 170 -0.16 23.05 -6.26
C PRO A 170 -0.37 22.53 -4.84
N CYS A 171 -0.92 21.33 -4.75
CA CYS A 171 -0.98 20.54 -3.53
C CYS A 171 0.25 19.64 -3.42
N ILE A 172 0.88 19.66 -2.26
CA ILE A 172 2.03 18.84 -1.91
C ILE A 172 1.59 17.81 -0.87
N LEU A 173 1.81 16.53 -1.17
CA LEU A 173 1.46 15.42 -0.29
C LEU A 173 2.60 15.12 0.68
N LEU A 174 2.29 15.11 1.98
CA LEU A 174 3.20 14.75 3.06
C LEU A 174 2.62 13.60 3.88
N SER A 175 3.47 12.67 4.36
CA SER A 175 3.08 11.65 5.35
C SER A 175 3.96 11.73 6.59
N LEU A 176 3.47 11.18 7.70
CA LEU A 176 4.25 11.04 8.94
C LEU A 176 4.49 9.57 9.26
N GLU A 177 5.72 9.13 9.05
CA GLU A 177 6.18 7.76 9.33
C GLU A 177 6.98 7.73 10.63
N LEU A 178 6.63 6.85 11.55
CA LEU A 178 7.28 6.74 12.86
C LEU A 178 7.71 5.29 13.12
N PRO A 179 8.74 5.07 13.95
CA PRO A 179 9.08 3.72 14.37
C PRO A 179 7.89 3.04 15.08
N GLU A 180 7.83 1.72 14.96
CA GLU A 180 6.80 0.91 15.60
C GLU A 180 6.63 1.24 17.09
N ASN A 181 5.39 1.30 17.59
CA ASN A 181 5.05 1.65 18.98
C ASN A 181 5.47 3.07 19.44
N THR A 182 5.91 3.94 18.53
CA THR A 182 6.15 5.36 18.82
C THR A 182 4.84 6.13 18.82
N LEU A 183 4.67 7.00 19.83
CA LEU A 183 3.49 7.85 19.96
C LEU A 183 3.87 9.33 19.86
N PRO A 184 3.32 10.08 18.89
CA PRO A 184 3.49 11.52 18.83
C PRO A 184 2.48 12.20 19.76
N PHE A 185 2.90 13.30 20.38
CA PHE A 185 2.04 14.18 21.18
C PHE A 185 2.26 15.63 20.75
N PRO A 186 1.19 16.41 20.50
CA PRO A 186 1.34 17.83 20.21
C PRO A 186 1.94 18.54 21.43
N TYR A 187 2.62 19.66 21.17
CA TYR A 187 3.05 20.54 22.25
C TYR A 187 1.86 21.03 23.08
N LYS A 188 2.06 21.14 24.39
CA LYS A 188 1.05 21.67 25.32
C LYS A 188 0.60 23.05 24.84
N LYS A 189 -0.71 23.37 24.96
CA LYS A 189 -1.28 24.67 24.57
C LYS A 189 -0.55 25.87 25.19
N SER A 190 0.02 25.72 26.38
CA SER A 190 0.80 26.75 27.07
C SER A 190 2.17 27.03 26.45
N ASN A 191 2.68 26.14 25.60
CA ASN A 191 4.00 26.28 24.98
C ASN A 191 4.04 27.54 24.10
N PRO A 192 5.05 28.42 24.25
CA PRO A 192 5.19 29.64 23.44
C PRO A 192 5.19 29.39 21.93
N VAL A 193 5.74 28.26 21.48
CA VAL A 193 5.73 27.85 20.06
C VAL A 193 4.30 27.67 19.55
N VAL A 194 3.43 27.07 20.34
CA VAL A 194 2.02 26.86 19.97
C VAL A 194 1.33 28.21 19.77
N LYS A 195 1.52 29.14 20.71
CA LYS A 195 0.94 30.49 20.64
C LYS A 195 1.45 31.28 19.43
N LYS A 196 2.69 31.06 19.01
CA LYS A 196 3.33 31.79 17.92
C LYS A 196 2.99 31.23 16.55
N TYR A 197 2.99 29.91 16.38
CA TYR A 197 2.97 29.27 15.06
C TYR A 197 1.71 28.45 14.78
N LEU A 198 0.94 28.08 15.81
CA LEU A 198 -0.13 27.08 15.71
C LEU A 198 -1.52 27.63 16.04
N THR A 199 -1.65 28.95 16.11
CA THR A 199 -2.94 29.62 16.33
C THR A 199 -3.91 29.26 15.20
N GLY A 200 -5.09 28.76 15.55
CA GLY A 200 -6.12 28.33 14.60
C GLY A 200 -6.02 26.88 14.12
N ILE A 201 -4.85 26.23 14.22
CA ILE A 201 -4.66 24.83 13.78
C ILE A 201 -4.36 23.86 14.93
N TRP A 202 -4.03 24.34 16.13
CA TRP A 202 -3.72 23.49 17.27
C TRP A 202 -4.93 22.67 17.75
N SER A 203 -4.70 21.40 18.04
CA SER A 203 -5.64 20.48 18.69
C SER A 203 -4.88 19.58 19.65
N LYS A 204 -5.55 19.12 20.72
CA LYS A 204 -4.98 18.12 21.65
C LYS A 204 -4.87 16.73 21.01
N ASP A 205 -5.70 16.46 20.00
CA ASP A 205 -5.87 15.13 19.40
C ASP A 205 -5.18 15.01 18.04
N HIS A 206 -4.42 16.03 17.61
CA HIS A 206 -3.74 16.05 16.32
C HIS A 206 -2.31 16.57 16.46
N VAL A 207 -1.44 16.12 15.56
CA VAL A 207 -0.07 16.59 15.41
C VAL A 207 -0.04 17.67 14.31
N PRO A 208 0.16 18.95 14.66
CA PRO A 208 0.10 20.01 13.69
C PRO A 208 1.40 20.12 12.88
N VAL A 209 1.23 20.56 11.63
CA VAL A 209 2.31 20.83 10.67
C VAL A 209 2.22 22.28 10.23
N THR A 210 3.37 22.93 10.06
CA THR A 210 3.45 24.27 9.46
C THR A 210 4.50 24.29 8.38
N CYS A 211 4.22 24.98 7.28
CA CYS A 211 5.16 25.24 6.20
C CYS A 211 5.42 26.73 6.10
N THR A 212 6.68 27.10 5.95
CA THR A 212 7.13 28.48 5.74
C THR A 212 8.19 28.52 4.67
N GLY A 213 8.56 29.72 4.21
CA GLY A 213 9.82 29.88 3.50
C GLY A 213 11.00 29.46 4.38
N GLU A 214 12.09 29.03 3.76
CA GLU A 214 13.34 28.74 4.46
C GLU A 214 14.00 30.04 4.96
N THR A 215 13.90 31.11 4.17
CA THR A 215 14.30 32.47 4.53
C THR A 215 13.10 33.41 4.70
N GLU A 216 13.35 34.62 5.21
CA GLU A 216 12.32 35.68 5.24
C GLU A 216 11.88 36.08 3.84
N ALA A 217 12.80 36.10 2.86
CA ALA A 217 12.49 36.39 1.47
C ALA A 217 11.57 35.31 0.90
N ASP A 218 11.93 34.03 1.05
CA ASP A 218 11.08 32.91 0.65
C ASP A 218 9.68 33.00 1.29
N THR A 219 9.61 33.37 2.56
CA THR A 219 8.33 33.49 3.28
C THR A 219 7.47 34.58 2.65
N ARG A 220 8.04 35.73 2.27
CA ARG A 220 7.29 36.81 1.60
C ARG A 220 6.73 36.36 0.26
N TYR A 221 7.43 35.51 -0.49
CA TYR A 221 6.97 35.01 -1.78
C TYR A 221 5.84 33.97 -1.70
N LEU A 222 5.64 33.35 -0.53
CA LEU A 222 4.51 32.44 -0.29
C LEU A 222 3.26 33.15 0.20
N ILE A 223 3.36 34.41 0.65
CA ILE A 223 2.21 35.15 1.19
C ILE A 223 1.29 35.59 0.05
N THR A 224 0.02 35.22 0.16
CA THR A 224 -1.02 35.69 -0.75
C THR A 224 -1.35 37.15 -0.49
N GLN A 225 -1.51 37.92 -1.56
CA GLN A 225 -2.15 39.25 -1.52
C GLN A 225 -3.57 39.20 -2.09
N ASP A 226 -4.04 38.01 -2.48
CA ASP A 226 -5.35 37.84 -3.10
C ASP A 226 -6.43 37.83 -2.00
N PRO A 227 -7.38 38.78 -2.01
CA PRO A 227 -8.43 38.86 -1.01
C PRO A 227 -9.40 37.66 -1.02
N ILE A 228 -9.37 36.81 -2.05
CA ILE A 228 -10.17 35.59 -2.14
C ILE A 228 -9.65 34.52 -1.16
N PHE A 229 -8.34 34.49 -0.89
CA PHE A 229 -7.74 33.48 -0.02
C PHE A 229 -7.49 34.03 1.38
N ASN A 230 -8.22 33.49 2.35
CA ASN A 230 -8.02 33.83 3.76
C ASN A 230 -6.63 33.43 4.28
N ASN A 231 -6.04 32.38 3.70
CA ASN A 231 -4.73 31.84 4.08
C ASN A 231 -3.86 31.64 2.84
N SER A 232 -2.56 31.87 2.94
CA SER A 232 -1.63 31.65 1.82
C SER A 232 -1.28 30.17 1.61
N ILE A 233 -1.31 29.39 2.69
CA ILE A 233 -1.11 27.94 2.68
C ILE A 233 -2.28 27.29 3.41
N THR A 234 -2.91 26.31 2.78
CA THR A 234 -4.02 25.53 3.35
C THR A 234 -3.57 24.11 3.63
N TYR A 235 -4.09 23.51 4.70
CA TYR A 235 -3.80 22.16 5.13
C TYR A 235 -5.08 21.32 5.09
N SER A 236 -5.00 20.10 4.59
CA SER A 236 -6.09 19.14 4.62
C SER A 236 -5.56 17.77 5.05
N PRO A 237 -5.90 17.27 6.25
CA PRO A 237 -6.75 17.91 7.27
C PRO A 237 -6.15 19.18 7.90
N LEU A 238 -7.02 20.15 8.26
CA LEU A 238 -6.60 21.47 8.77
C LEU A 238 -5.75 21.41 10.05
N LYS A 239 -6.03 20.45 10.93
CA LYS A 239 -5.37 20.31 12.23
C LYS A 239 -4.08 19.48 12.18
N GLY A 240 -3.71 18.97 11.00
CA GLY A 240 -2.58 18.05 10.81
C GLY A 240 -2.97 16.58 11.00
N TYR A 241 -2.02 15.75 11.42
CA TYR A 241 -2.21 14.30 11.50
C TYR A 241 -3.02 13.91 12.74
N SER A 242 -4.11 13.14 12.60
CA SER A 242 -4.85 12.62 13.75
C SER A 242 -4.00 11.63 14.56
N LEU A 243 -4.11 11.68 15.89
CA LEU A 243 -3.47 10.72 16.78
C LEU A 243 -4.09 9.32 16.72
N ASP A 244 -5.25 9.17 16.08
CA ASP A 244 -5.94 7.89 15.89
C ASP A 244 -5.18 6.91 14.98
N PHE A 245 -4.28 7.42 14.14
CA PHE A 245 -3.42 6.64 13.24
C PHE A 245 -2.16 6.11 13.92
N PHE A 246 -1.95 6.42 15.21
CA PHE A 246 -0.78 5.98 15.97
C PHE A 246 -1.21 5.11 17.14
N PRO A 247 -0.40 4.15 17.62
CA PRO A 247 0.97 3.86 17.19
C PRO A 247 1.03 3.20 15.80
N GLN A 248 2.15 3.40 15.08
CA GLN A 248 2.40 2.62 13.86
C GLN A 248 2.62 1.16 14.24
N LEU A 249 1.86 0.27 13.63
CA LEU A 249 2.02 -1.17 13.77
C LEU A 249 2.82 -1.71 12.59
N ARG A 250 3.59 -2.77 12.84
CA ARG A 250 4.29 -3.48 11.78
C ARG A 250 3.34 -4.45 11.06
N SER A 251 2.30 -3.87 10.45
CA SER A 251 1.32 -4.58 9.64
C SER A 251 1.48 -4.18 8.17
N PRO A 252 1.37 -5.12 7.21
CA PRO A 252 1.32 -4.77 5.79
C PRO A 252 0.12 -3.88 5.42
N HIS A 253 -0.91 -3.85 6.27
CA HIS A 253 -2.11 -3.03 6.11
C HIS A 253 -1.99 -1.66 6.76
N TYR A 254 -0.93 -1.41 7.53
CA TYR A 254 -0.74 -0.09 8.12
C TYR A 254 -0.48 0.95 7.03
N ARG A 255 -1.12 2.10 7.19
CA ARG A 255 -0.97 3.26 6.34
C ARG A 255 -0.70 4.48 7.21
N ALA A 256 0.39 5.18 6.90
CA ALA A 256 0.76 6.40 7.60
C ALA A 256 -0.27 7.51 7.32
N PRO A 257 -0.59 8.38 8.27
CA PRO A 257 -1.55 9.45 8.01
C PRO A 257 -1.00 10.42 6.97
N LEU A 258 -1.86 10.85 6.04
CA LEU A 258 -1.54 11.78 4.97
C LEU A 258 -1.95 13.22 5.31
N LEU A 259 -1.29 14.17 4.67
CA LEU A 259 -1.58 15.60 4.77
C LEU A 259 -1.32 16.26 3.42
N MET A 260 -2.33 16.94 2.89
CA MET A 260 -2.20 17.83 1.74
C MET A 260 -1.82 19.24 2.21
N VAL A 261 -0.80 19.81 1.58
CA VAL A 261 -0.38 21.20 1.76
C VAL A 261 -0.59 21.94 0.46
N GLN A 262 -1.60 22.79 0.38
CA GLN A 262 -1.89 23.60 -0.80
C GLN A 262 -1.27 24.98 -0.67
N PHE A 263 -0.49 25.38 -1.67
CA PHE A 263 0.02 26.74 -1.79
C PHE A 263 -0.95 27.54 -2.65
N ASN A 264 -1.68 28.47 -2.06
CA ASN A 264 -2.77 29.19 -2.76
C ASN A 264 -2.26 30.30 -3.68
N THR A 265 -0.99 30.68 -3.52
CA THR A 265 -0.29 31.66 -4.37
C THR A 265 1.15 31.25 -4.53
N LEU A 266 1.61 31.24 -5.78
CA LEU A 266 3.01 31.14 -6.14
C LEU A 266 3.32 32.21 -7.18
N GLN A 267 4.44 32.91 -7.03
CA GLN A 267 4.89 33.88 -8.01
C GLN A 267 5.53 33.15 -9.20
N PRO A 268 5.05 33.38 -10.44
CA PRO A 268 5.67 32.80 -11.64
C PRO A 268 7.13 33.24 -11.79
N GLY A 269 7.97 32.36 -12.34
CA GLY A 269 9.38 32.60 -12.63
C GLY A 269 10.32 32.59 -11.43
N LEU A 270 9.82 32.35 -10.21
CA LEU A 270 10.60 32.38 -8.98
C LEU A 270 10.73 30.98 -8.35
N THR A 271 11.94 30.63 -7.90
CA THR A 271 12.15 29.43 -7.06
C THR A 271 12.09 29.79 -5.59
N VAL A 272 11.15 29.21 -4.86
CA VAL A 272 10.98 29.42 -3.42
C VAL A 272 11.41 28.18 -2.65
N HIS A 273 12.24 28.37 -1.63
CA HIS A 273 12.67 27.29 -0.73
C HIS A 273 11.67 27.19 0.41
N VAL A 274 11.05 26.02 0.56
CA VAL A 274 10.01 25.74 1.53
C VAL A 274 10.53 24.79 2.60
N ARG A 275 10.17 25.07 3.86
CA ARG A 275 10.45 24.23 5.02
C ARG A 275 9.15 23.91 5.74
N CYS A 276 8.75 22.65 5.73
CA CYS A 276 7.63 22.14 6.50
C CYS A 276 8.13 21.47 7.78
N ARG A 277 7.42 21.68 8.90
CA ARG A 277 7.79 21.17 10.23
C ARG A 277 6.60 20.58 10.95
N VAL A 278 6.81 19.39 11.51
CA VAL A 278 5.92 18.74 12.49
C VAL A 278 6.25 19.23 13.89
N TRP A 279 5.22 19.57 14.67
CA TRP A 279 5.37 20.06 16.04
C TRP A 279 4.86 19.02 17.04
N ALA A 280 5.73 18.05 17.37
CA ALA A 280 5.42 16.96 18.28
C ALA A 280 6.55 16.66 19.27
N ILE A 281 6.19 16.03 20.38
CA ILE A 281 7.06 15.25 21.26
C ILE A 281 6.76 13.79 21.00
N TYR A 282 7.79 12.98 20.79
CA TYR A 282 7.63 11.56 20.53
C TYR A 282 7.99 10.75 21.78
N LYS A 283 7.08 9.86 22.21
CA LYS A 283 7.35 8.88 23.27
C LYS A 283 7.72 7.54 22.66
N ASN A 284 8.59 6.79 23.33
CA ASN A 284 9.11 5.48 22.91
C ASN A 284 9.92 5.48 21.61
N ALA A 285 10.32 6.66 21.12
CA ALA A 285 11.20 6.77 19.97
C ALA A 285 12.61 6.27 20.34
N THR A 286 13.08 5.23 19.65
CA THR A 286 14.42 4.66 19.83
C THR A 286 15.46 5.29 18.91
N LYS A 287 15.01 6.00 17.87
CA LYS A 287 15.83 6.70 16.89
C LYS A 287 15.38 8.15 16.74
N ALA A 288 16.25 8.98 16.17
CA ALA A 288 15.92 10.36 15.84
C ALA A 288 14.82 10.41 14.78
N ILE A 289 13.84 11.30 14.97
CA ILE A 289 12.72 11.50 14.05
C ILE A 289 12.92 12.82 13.30
N LYS A 290 12.97 12.74 11.97
CA LYS A 290 13.13 13.87 11.06
C LYS A 290 11.83 14.66 10.99
N SER A 291 11.66 15.63 11.90
CA SER A 291 10.45 16.47 12.00
C SER A 291 10.34 17.58 10.94
N VAL A 292 11.32 17.69 10.04
CA VAL A 292 11.40 18.77 9.05
C VAL A 292 11.67 18.18 7.68
N VAL A 293 10.92 18.65 6.69
CA VAL A 293 11.20 18.39 5.28
C VAL A 293 11.39 19.72 4.54
N LYS A 294 12.32 19.72 3.58
CA LYS A 294 12.65 20.89 2.76
C LYS A 294 12.55 20.54 1.28
N PHE A 295 11.97 21.44 0.52
CA PHE A 295 11.84 21.32 -0.93
C PHE A 295 11.78 22.70 -1.59
N ARG A 296 11.88 22.72 -2.91
CA ARG A 296 11.85 23.92 -3.72
C ARG A 296 10.62 23.88 -4.61
N LEU A 297 9.90 25.00 -4.69
CA LEU A 297 8.78 25.19 -5.60
C LEU A 297 9.18 26.18 -6.68
N HIS A 298 8.86 25.88 -7.93
CA HIS A 298 9.06 26.79 -9.05
C HIS A 298 7.92 26.63 -10.07
N MET A 299 7.14 27.68 -10.25
CA MET A 299 6.13 27.75 -11.29
C MET A 299 6.68 28.62 -12.42
N ASN A 300 6.86 28.06 -13.62
CA ASN A 300 7.27 28.81 -14.80
C ASN A 300 6.11 29.64 -15.34
#